data_AF-A0A939M1Z6-F1
#
_entry.id   AF-A0A939M1Z6-F1
#
_cell.length_a   1.000
_cell.length_b   1.000
_cell.length_c   1.000
_cell.angle_alpha   90.00
_cell.angle_beta   90.00
_cell.angle_gamma   90.00
#
_symmetry.space_group_name_H-M   'P 1'
#
loop_
_entity.id
_entity.type
_entity.pdbx_description
1 polymer ?
#
loop_
_entity_poly.entity_id
_entity_poly.type
_entity_poly.pdbx_seq_one_letter_code
_entity_poly.pdbx_strand_id
1 'polypeptide(L)'
;MFDVLDCARRRLPEQKRTAYLPLLADEAKHQEYLAEMLPMLRVSDAIPAEHEVTGLGAGNRTVDWVLGAAGTRRILFDVKRRFADFYSQMTDAVLTSGAPPAHDVQLLFRSVEPKFLAADPDNRLQGAWIVTDIKQDETELRTGFDALDPAKVHFAILGDAQSDMYILTRRPEDIPHLLSVFGASQSNRFVFDRRTCRPQTQPSKSEAVRITCDKFGVTSGFSDLKNCLVTY
;
A
#
# COMPACT_ATOMS: atom_id res chain seq x y z
N MET A 1 -12.36 -9.01 0.36
CA MET A 1 -12.76 -9.57 -0.95
C MET A 1 -14.12 -9.05 -1.39
N PHE A 2 -15.20 -9.23 -0.60
CA PHE A 2 -16.54 -8.73 -0.98
C PHE A 2 -16.59 -7.21 -1.21
N ASP A 3 -15.88 -6.42 -0.40
CA ASP A 3 -15.81 -4.97 -0.57
C ASP A 3 -15.15 -4.56 -1.90
N VAL A 4 -14.15 -5.34 -2.36
CA VAL A 4 -13.50 -5.13 -3.66
C VAL A 4 -14.45 -5.45 -4.81
N LEU A 5 -15.23 -6.53 -4.69
CA LEU A 5 -16.23 -6.89 -5.71
C LEU A 5 -17.35 -5.84 -5.79
N ASP A 6 -17.83 -5.35 -4.65
CA ASP A 6 -18.81 -4.27 -4.64
C ASP A 6 -18.23 -2.95 -5.16
N CYS A 7 -16.99 -2.63 -4.82
CA CYS A 7 -16.28 -1.48 -5.38
C CYS A 7 -16.16 -1.57 -6.91
N ALA A 8 -15.70 -2.71 -7.45
CA ALA A 8 -15.63 -2.94 -8.88
C ALA A 8 -17.02 -2.84 -9.54
N ARG A 9 -18.07 -3.32 -8.88
CA ARG A 9 -19.46 -3.18 -9.35
C ARG A 9 -19.89 -1.72 -9.44
N ARG A 10 -19.56 -0.89 -8.44
CA ARG A 10 -19.91 0.54 -8.39
C ARG A 10 -19.05 1.41 -9.31
N ARG A 11 -17.77 1.08 -9.45
CA ARG A 11 -16.76 1.91 -10.13
C ARG A 11 -16.55 1.56 -11.60
N LEU A 12 -16.72 0.31 -11.98
CA LEU A 12 -16.45 -0.12 -13.35
C LEU A 12 -17.75 -0.12 -14.18
N PRO A 13 -17.73 0.50 -15.37
CA PRO A 13 -18.76 0.27 -16.38
C PRO A 13 -18.90 -1.22 -16.70
N GLU A 14 -20.09 -1.64 -17.12
CA GLU A 14 -20.41 -3.06 -17.35
C GLU A 14 -19.40 -3.79 -18.23
N GLN A 15 -18.96 -3.17 -19.32
CA GLN A 15 -17.94 -3.74 -20.20
C GLN A 15 -16.61 -3.98 -19.47
N LYS A 16 -16.10 -3.00 -18.72
CA LYS A 16 -14.84 -3.13 -17.96
C LYS A 16 -14.99 -4.13 -16.82
N ARG A 17 -16.14 -4.16 -16.15
CA ARG A 17 -16.42 -5.13 -15.10
C ARG A 17 -16.43 -6.57 -15.63
N THR A 18 -17.02 -6.79 -16.80
CA THR A 18 -17.06 -8.11 -17.46
C THR A 18 -15.66 -8.59 -17.85
N ALA A 19 -14.76 -7.67 -18.23
CA ALA A 19 -13.36 -7.99 -18.49
C ALA A 19 -12.54 -8.21 -17.21
N TYR A 20 -12.83 -7.46 -16.15
CA TYR A 20 -12.10 -7.51 -14.88
C TYR A 20 -12.40 -8.77 -14.05
N LEU A 21 -13.67 -9.19 -13.94
CA LEU A 21 -14.03 -10.32 -13.08
C LEU A 21 -13.30 -11.64 -13.41
N PRO A 22 -13.09 -12.03 -14.68
CA PRO A 22 -12.28 -13.20 -15.02
C PRO A 22 -10.82 -13.10 -14.58
N LEU A 23 -10.24 -11.89 -14.51
CA LEU A 23 -8.85 -11.71 -14.05
C LEU A 23 -8.68 -12.11 -12.59
N LEU A 24 -9.74 -12.02 -11.79
CA LEU A 24 -9.73 -12.50 -10.41
C LEU A 24 -9.60 -14.02 -10.30
N ALA A 25 -9.81 -14.78 -11.37
CA ALA A 25 -9.60 -16.23 -11.37
C ALA A 25 -8.14 -16.64 -11.68
N ASP A 26 -7.28 -15.70 -12.10
CA ASP A 26 -5.85 -15.96 -12.29
C ASP A 26 -5.17 -16.08 -10.92
N GLU A 27 -4.88 -17.29 -10.45
CA GLU A 27 -4.27 -17.52 -9.14
C GLU A 27 -2.94 -16.77 -8.94
N ALA A 28 -2.14 -16.62 -10.00
CA ALA A 28 -0.84 -15.98 -9.92
C ALA A 28 -0.94 -14.46 -9.73
N LYS A 29 -2.01 -13.85 -10.26
CA LYS A 29 -2.23 -12.38 -10.23
C LYS A 29 -3.44 -11.93 -9.44
N HIS A 30 -4.20 -12.87 -8.88
CA HIS A 30 -5.46 -12.64 -8.17
C HIS A 30 -5.34 -11.48 -7.17
N GLN A 31 -4.29 -11.51 -6.36
CA GLN A 31 -4.06 -10.50 -5.34
C GLN A 31 -3.59 -9.15 -5.91
N GLU A 32 -2.91 -9.13 -7.06
CA GLU A 32 -2.56 -7.87 -7.75
C GLU A 32 -3.83 -7.18 -8.22
N TYR A 33 -4.73 -7.93 -8.88
CA TYR A 33 -6.02 -7.40 -9.33
C TYR A 33 -6.91 -6.97 -8.16
N LEU A 34 -6.95 -7.71 -7.05
CA LEU A 34 -7.65 -7.25 -5.85
C LEU A 34 -7.06 -5.95 -5.28
N ALA A 35 -5.73 -5.82 -5.28
CA ALA A 35 -5.03 -4.66 -4.75
C ALA A 35 -5.33 -3.38 -5.55
N GLU A 36 -5.51 -3.49 -6.87
CA GLU A 36 -5.86 -2.36 -7.76
C GLU A 36 -7.15 -1.63 -7.32
N MET A 37 -8.09 -2.33 -6.68
CA MET A 37 -9.35 -1.74 -6.22
C MET A 37 -9.29 -1.14 -4.81
N LEU A 38 -8.25 -1.45 -4.01
CA LEU A 38 -8.16 -0.99 -2.62
C LEU A 38 -8.21 0.52 -2.44
N PRO A 39 -7.54 1.35 -3.28
CA PRO A 39 -7.60 2.81 -3.15
C PRO A 39 -9.03 3.34 -3.30
N MET A 40 -9.85 2.66 -4.10
CA MET A 40 -11.19 3.08 -4.48
C MET A 40 -12.28 2.70 -3.47
N LEU A 41 -11.95 1.91 -2.45
CA LEU A 41 -12.91 1.51 -1.41
C LEU A 41 -13.51 2.71 -0.65
N ARG A 42 -12.77 3.82 -0.58
CA ARG A 42 -13.12 5.01 0.22
C ARG A 42 -13.41 6.26 -0.58
N VAL A 43 -12.96 6.29 -1.83
CA VAL A 43 -13.23 7.42 -2.69
C VAL A 43 -14.76 7.56 -2.76
N SER A 44 -15.26 8.78 -2.60
CA SER A 44 -16.70 9.06 -2.72
C SER A 44 -17.19 8.74 -4.13
N ASP A 45 -18.36 8.10 -4.25
CA ASP A 45 -18.96 7.80 -5.57
C ASP A 45 -19.34 9.07 -6.34
N ALA A 46 -19.39 10.23 -5.67
CA ALA A 46 -19.57 11.54 -6.30
C ALA A 46 -18.32 12.03 -7.04
N ILE A 47 -17.13 11.47 -6.77
CA ILE A 47 -15.90 11.80 -7.49
C ILE A 47 -15.84 10.96 -8.76
N PRO A 48 -15.85 11.59 -9.96
CA PRO A 48 -15.67 10.87 -11.21
C PRO A 48 -14.37 10.08 -11.20
N ALA A 49 -14.44 8.82 -11.62
CA ALA A 49 -13.30 7.92 -11.64
C ALA A 49 -13.29 7.09 -12.92
N GLU A 50 -12.11 6.91 -13.51
CA GLU A 50 -11.90 6.06 -14.68
C GLU A 50 -10.79 5.05 -14.39
N HIS A 51 -11.05 3.77 -14.68
CA HIS A 51 -10.11 2.66 -14.51
C HIS A 51 -9.36 2.35 -15.81
N GLU A 52 -8.09 1.95 -15.76
CA GLU A 52 -7.28 1.55 -16.94
C GLU A 52 -7.37 2.54 -18.10
N VAL A 53 -6.90 3.76 -17.88
CA VAL A 53 -6.98 4.84 -18.87
C VAL A 53 -5.73 4.84 -19.75
N THR A 54 -5.94 4.80 -21.06
CA THR A 54 -4.88 4.87 -22.08
C THR A 54 -4.63 6.32 -22.53
N GLY A 55 -3.47 6.57 -23.15
CA GLY A 55 -3.15 7.89 -23.74
C GLY A 55 -2.79 9.00 -22.75
N LEU A 56 -2.95 8.76 -21.44
CA LEU A 56 -2.49 9.67 -20.39
C LEU A 56 -1.06 9.33 -19.90
N GLY A 57 -0.60 8.12 -20.19
CA GLY A 57 0.74 7.65 -19.88
C GLY A 57 1.70 7.70 -21.07
N ALA A 58 3.00 7.67 -20.78
CA ALA A 58 4.02 7.64 -21.82
C ALA A 58 4.01 6.28 -22.57
N GLY A 59 4.09 6.33 -23.91
CA GLY A 59 4.23 5.14 -24.74
C GLY A 59 3.01 4.21 -24.73
N ASN A 60 1.79 4.75 -24.73
CA ASN A 60 0.52 4.00 -24.68
C ASN A 60 0.33 3.13 -23.43
N ARG A 61 1.08 3.41 -22.35
CA ARG A 61 0.87 2.73 -21.07
C ARG A 61 -0.46 3.15 -20.44
N THR A 62 -1.12 2.19 -19.80
CA THR A 62 -2.32 2.40 -18.99
C THR A 62 -1.95 2.93 -17.62
N VAL A 63 -2.75 3.87 -17.14
CA VAL A 63 -2.80 4.31 -15.75
C VAL A 63 -3.99 3.63 -15.08
N ASP A 64 -3.77 2.99 -13.95
CA ASP A 64 -4.80 2.17 -13.31
C ASP A 64 -6.01 3.00 -12.90
N TRP A 65 -5.82 4.22 -12.37
CA TRP A 65 -6.91 5.12 -12.00
C TRP A 65 -6.69 6.58 -12.36
N VAL A 66 -7.78 7.23 -12.76
CA VAL A 66 -7.91 8.69 -12.92
C VAL A 66 -9.09 9.15 -12.07
N LEU A 67 -8.87 10.11 -11.17
CA LEU A 67 -9.91 10.75 -10.36
C LEU A 67 -10.09 12.21 -10.73
N GLY A 68 -11.35 12.67 -10.67
CA GLY A 68 -11.74 14.04 -10.95
C GLY A 68 -12.26 14.24 -12.38
N ALA A 69 -13.06 15.29 -12.56
CA ALA A 69 -13.65 15.62 -13.85
C ALA A 69 -12.60 16.18 -14.83
N ALA A 70 -12.91 16.12 -16.13
CA ALA A 70 -12.12 16.83 -17.13
C ALA A 70 -12.16 18.34 -16.85
N GLY A 71 -11.00 19.01 -16.94
CA GLY A 71 -10.87 20.45 -16.66
C GLY A 71 -10.72 20.82 -15.18
N THR A 72 -10.77 19.86 -14.26
CA THR A 72 -10.42 20.07 -12.84
C THR A 72 -9.02 19.53 -12.54
N ARG A 73 -8.50 19.83 -11.33
CA ARG A 73 -7.28 19.18 -10.82
C ARG A 73 -7.51 17.67 -10.68
N ARG A 74 -6.93 16.87 -11.58
CA ARG A 74 -7.10 15.41 -11.59
C ARG A 74 -6.00 14.70 -10.82
N ILE A 75 -6.31 13.52 -10.30
CA ILE A 75 -5.32 12.63 -9.66
C ILE A 75 -5.21 11.37 -10.51
N LEU A 76 -4.00 11.08 -10.98
CA LEU A 76 -3.64 9.88 -11.71
C LEU A 76 -2.76 9.03 -10.82
N PHE A 77 -3.04 7.73 -10.73
CA PHE A 77 -2.14 6.85 -10.02
C PHE A 77 -2.13 5.44 -10.56
N ASP A 78 -0.97 4.83 -10.37
CA ASP A 78 -0.73 3.42 -10.60
C ASP A 78 -0.78 2.69 -9.25
N VAL A 79 -1.39 1.52 -9.23
CA VAL A 79 -1.43 0.67 -8.05
C VAL A 79 -0.33 -0.39 -8.16
N LYS A 80 0.39 -0.59 -7.05
CA LYS A 80 1.44 -1.60 -6.93
C LYS A 80 1.20 -2.42 -5.70
N ARG A 81 1.19 -3.74 -5.85
CA ARG A 81 1.27 -4.67 -4.73
C ARG A 81 2.70 -5.15 -4.55
N ARG A 82 3.18 -5.17 -3.31
CA ARG A 82 4.54 -5.63 -2.97
C ARG A 82 4.50 -6.86 -2.09
N PHE A 83 4.16 -7.97 -2.74
CA PHE A 83 4.12 -9.29 -2.10
C PHE A 83 5.47 -10.02 -2.18
N ALA A 84 6.27 -9.80 -3.23
CA ALA A 84 7.56 -10.46 -3.40
C ALA A 84 8.50 -10.21 -2.21
N ASP A 85 8.48 -8.99 -1.65
CA ASP A 85 9.31 -8.60 -0.50
C ASP A 85 8.87 -9.34 0.78
N PHE A 86 7.55 -9.56 0.95
CA PHE A 86 7.01 -10.37 2.03
C PHE A 86 7.36 -11.85 1.86
N TYR A 87 7.24 -12.38 0.64
CA TYR A 87 7.59 -13.77 0.35
C TYR A 87 9.08 -14.05 0.59
N SER A 88 9.98 -13.19 0.08
CA SER A 88 11.41 -13.29 0.34
C SER A 88 11.71 -13.30 1.83
N GLN A 89 11.03 -12.46 2.61
CA GLN A 89 11.20 -12.46 4.07
C GLN A 89 10.74 -13.76 4.72
N MET A 90 9.60 -14.31 4.31
CA MET A 90 9.13 -15.59 4.86
C MET A 90 10.07 -16.74 4.50
N THR A 91 10.73 -16.70 3.34
CA THR A 91 11.71 -17.72 2.93
C THR A 91 13.10 -17.51 3.53
N ASP A 92 13.55 -16.26 3.72
CA ASP A 92 14.87 -15.91 4.25
C ASP A 92 14.89 -15.88 5.80
N ALA A 93 13.76 -15.55 6.45
CA ALA A 93 13.62 -15.55 7.91
C ALA A 93 13.63 -16.96 8.53
N VAL A 94 13.73 -18.01 7.73
CA VAL A 94 13.85 -19.39 8.22
C VAL A 94 15.20 -19.65 8.91
N LEU A 95 16.25 -18.82 8.77
CA LEU A 95 17.58 -19.24 9.26
C LEU A 95 18.40 -18.34 10.19
N THR A 96 18.40 -17.01 10.17
CA THR A 96 19.32 -16.29 11.09
C THR A 96 18.95 -14.84 11.41
N SER A 97 18.69 -14.59 12.69
CA SER A 97 18.70 -13.29 13.39
C SER A 97 17.60 -12.29 12.97
N GLY A 98 16.97 -11.63 13.95
CA GLY A 98 15.98 -10.57 13.77
C GLY A 98 16.54 -9.27 13.18
N ALA A 99 17.28 -9.37 12.06
CA ALA A 99 17.74 -8.24 11.28
C ALA A 99 16.52 -7.57 10.60
N PRO A 100 16.49 -6.22 10.53
CA PRO A 100 15.48 -5.52 9.75
C PRO A 100 15.60 -5.92 8.27
N PRO A 101 14.48 -6.07 7.55
CA PRO A 101 14.51 -6.64 6.22
C PRO A 101 15.29 -5.75 5.23
N ALA A 102 16.02 -6.40 4.33
CA ALA A 102 16.67 -5.74 3.21
C ALA A 102 15.62 -5.46 2.13
N HIS A 103 15.44 -4.18 1.79
CA HIS A 103 14.48 -3.76 0.78
C HIS A 103 15.20 -3.04 -0.35
N ASP A 104 14.85 -3.36 -1.60
CA ASP A 104 15.18 -2.49 -2.72
C ASP A 104 14.00 -1.55 -2.98
N VAL A 105 13.98 -0.44 -2.26
CA VAL A 105 12.99 0.62 -2.41
C VAL A 105 12.95 1.16 -3.85
N GLN A 106 14.05 1.11 -4.61
CA GLN A 106 14.04 1.55 -6.01
C GLN A 106 13.07 0.72 -6.85
N LEU A 107 12.87 -0.56 -6.51
CA LEU A 107 11.87 -1.39 -7.18
C LEU A 107 10.45 -0.87 -7.00
N LEU A 108 10.13 -0.21 -5.88
CA LEU A 108 8.81 0.37 -5.62
C LEU A 108 8.41 1.35 -6.73
N PHE A 109 9.37 2.14 -7.20
CA PHE A 109 9.12 3.29 -8.05
C PHE A 109 9.62 3.15 -9.49
N ARG A 110 10.55 2.23 -9.78
CA ARG A 110 11.17 2.05 -11.10
C ARG A 110 10.17 1.80 -12.25
N SER A 111 9.03 1.18 -11.95
CA SER A 111 7.98 0.91 -12.94
C SER A 111 6.92 2.03 -13.04
N VAL A 112 6.93 2.97 -12.10
CA VAL A 112 5.94 4.04 -11.97
C VAL A 112 6.34 5.24 -12.83
N GLU A 113 7.56 5.75 -12.68
CA GLU A 113 8.01 6.94 -13.41
C GLU A 113 7.84 6.81 -14.93
N PRO A 114 8.22 5.69 -15.58
CA PRO A 114 8.07 5.55 -17.02
C PRO A 114 6.61 5.54 -17.50
N LYS A 115 5.62 5.33 -16.61
CA LYS A 115 4.20 5.41 -16.99
C LYS A 115 3.72 6.84 -17.17
N PHE A 116 4.30 7.82 -16.48
CA PHE A 116 3.76 9.18 -16.48
C PHE A 116 4.48 10.11 -17.46
N LEU A 117 3.69 11.01 -18.06
CA LEU A 117 4.20 12.18 -18.76
C LEU A 117 4.42 13.30 -17.75
N ALA A 118 5.32 14.23 -18.07
CA ALA A 118 5.50 15.43 -17.25
C ALA A 118 4.17 16.19 -17.14
N ALA A 119 3.86 16.74 -15.97
CA ALA A 119 2.65 17.52 -15.74
C ALA A 119 2.84 18.59 -14.68
N ASP A 120 1.98 19.59 -14.73
CA ASP A 120 1.85 20.57 -13.66
C ASP A 120 0.99 19.98 -12.52
N PRO A 121 1.51 19.88 -11.29
CA PRO A 121 0.76 19.37 -10.13
C PRO A 121 -0.50 20.16 -9.79
N ASP A 122 -0.61 21.45 -10.15
CA ASP A 122 -1.82 22.24 -9.91
C ASP A 122 -2.98 21.83 -10.83
N ASN A 123 -2.66 21.29 -11.99
CA ASN A 123 -3.63 20.77 -12.96
C ASN A 123 -3.81 19.25 -12.85
N ARG A 124 -2.74 18.52 -12.51
CA ARG A 124 -2.72 17.06 -12.50
C ARG A 124 -1.69 16.51 -11.51
N LEU A 125 -2.16 15.89 -10.44
CA LEU A 125 -1.34 15.09 -9.55
C LEU A 125 -1.14 13.69 -10.13
N GLN A 126 0.08 13.18 -10.04
CA GLN A 126 0.46 11.88 -10.59
C GLN A 126 1.32 11.14 -9.57
N GLY A 127 1.07 9.84 -9.37
CA GLY A 127 1.77 9.11 -8.33
C GLY A 127 1.53 7.61 -8.32
N ALA A 128 1.97 6.97 -7.24
CA ALA A 128 1.72 5.55 -7.00
C ALA A 128 0.94 5.34 -5.71
N TRP A 129 0.07 4.34 -5.72
CA TRP A 129 -0.47 3.71 -4.53
C TRP A 129 0.19 2.35 -4.33
N ILE A 130 0.86 2.18 -3.20
CA ILE A 130 1.63 0.99 -2.87
C ILE A 130 0.91 0.24 -1.76
N VAL A 131 0.39 -0.93 -2.10
CA VAL A 131 -0.14 -1.91 -1.17
C VAL A 131 1.03 -2.76 -0.70
N THR A 132 1.35 -2.65 0.59
CA THR A 132 2.46 -3.34 1.23
C THR A 132 1.97 -4.17 2.42
N ASP A 133 2.42 -5.41 2.50
CA ASP A 133 2.12 -6.31 3.62
C ASP A 133 3.13 -6.13 4.79
N ILE A 134 4.17 -5.32 4.56
CA ILE A 134 5.29 -5.07 5.48
C ILE A 134 5.53 -3.57 5.64
N LYS A 135 6.13 -3.17 6.76
CA LYS A 135 6.59 -1.78 6.93
C LYS A 135 7.83 -1.51 6.09
N GLN A 136 7.98 -0.27 5.64
CA GLN A 136 9.13 0.20 4.86
C GLN A 136 10.05 1.08 5.71
N ASP A 137 11.36 1.03 5.45
CA ASP A 137 12.27 1.99 6.08
C ASP A 137 11.96 3.40 5.53
N GLU A 138 11.64 4.34 6.42
CA GLU A 138 11.19 5.67 6.03
C GLU A 138 12.27 6.45 5.26
N THR A 139 13.54 6.30 5.65
CA THR A 139 14.66 7.02 5.04
C THR A 139 14.95 6.46 3.64
N GLU A 140 14.97 5.14 3.49
CA GLU A 140 15.12 4.50 2.19
C GLU A 140 13.94 4.85 1.27
N LEU A 141 12.71 4.77 1.79
CA LEU A 141 11.48 5.12 1.07
C LEU A 141 11.52 6.56 0.54
N ARG A 142 11.88 7.51 1.41
CA ARG A 142 12.06 8.93 1.03
C ARG A 142 13.12 9.08 -0.05
N THR A 143 14.27 8.45 0.13
CA THR A 143 15.40 8.52 -0.82
C THR A 143 15.01 7.97 -2.20
N GLY A 144 14.29 6.85 -2.23
CA GLY A 144 13.80 6.25 -3.47
C GLY A 144 12.76 7.12 -4.18
N PHE A 145 11.84 7.72 -3.43
CA PHE A 145 10.87 8.67 -3.97
C PHE A 145 11.56 9.93 -4.51
N ASP A 146 12.52 10.46 -3.75
CA ASP A 146 13.20 11.71 -4.10
C ASP A 146 14.01 11.60 -5.38
N ALA A 147 14.53 10.41 -5.69
CA ALA A 147 15.29 10.10 -6.90
C ALA A 147 14.46 10.10 -8.20
N LEU A 148 13.13 10.03 -8.11
CA LEU A 148 12.26 10.05 -9.30
C LEU A 148 12.20 11.44 -9.93
N ASP A 149 11.84 11.50 -11.21
CA ASP A 149 11.57 12.76 -11.91
C ASP A 149 10.39 13.51 -11.24
N PRO A 150 10.63 14.68 -10.59
CA PRO A 150 9.59 15.40 -9.86
C PRO A 150 8.54 16.03 -10.76
N ALA A 151 8.77 16.14 -12.07
CA ALA A 151 7.77 16.60 -13.04
C ALA A 151 6.80 15.48 -13.45
N LYS A 152 7.13 14.21 -13.18
CA LYS A 152 6.31 13.05 -13.54
C LYS A 152 5.64 12.41 -12.34
N VAL A 153 6.34 12.35 -11.20
CA VAL A 153 5.84 11.69 -9.98
C VAL A 153 5.79 12.71 -8.83
N HIS A 154 4.56 13.08 -8.46
CA HIS A 154 4.25 14.12 -7.49
C HIS A 154 3.99 13.55 -6.09
N PHE A 155 3.52 12.30 -6.00
CA PHE A 155 3.26 11.64 -4.73
C PHE A 155 3.48 10.13 -4.77
N ALA A 156 3.62 9.54 -3.59
CA ALA A 156 3.51 8.11 -3.35
C ALA A 156 2.72 7.87 -2.07
N ILE A 157 1.79 6.91 -2.09
CA ILE A 157 0.95 6.54 -0.95
C ILE A 157 1.25 5.10 -0.60
N LEU A 158 1.50 4.82 0.68
CA LEU A 158 1.45 3.47 1.22
C LEU A 158 0.13 3.31 1.96
N GLY A 159 -0.66 2.32 1.56
CA GLY A 159 -2.01 2.15 2.07
C GLY A 159 -2.56 0.76 1.80
N ASP A 160 -3.57 0.36 2.56
CA ASP A 160 -4.26 -0.92 2.43
C ASP A 160 -5.79 -0.73 2.55
N ALA A 161 -6.48 -1.80 2.91
CA ALA A 161 -7.92 -1.80 3.13
C ALA A 161 -8.38 -1.02 4.39
N GLN A 162 -7.53 -0.31 5.14
CA GLN A 162 -7.88 0.56 6.28
C GLN A 162 -7.85 2.06 5.96
N SER A 163 -8.59 2.87 6.72
CA SER A 163 -8.80 4.31 6.47
C SER A 163 -7.67 5.20 6.96
N ASP A 164 -6.45 4.74 6.78
CA ASP A 164 -5.23 5.46 7.07
C ASP A 164 -4.15 5.15 6.04
N MET A 165 -3.25 6.11 5.82
CA MET A 165 -2.20 6.00 4.81
C MET A 165 -0.95 6.78 5.19
N TYR A 166 0.19 6.36 4.66
CA TYR A 166 1.42 7.14 4.71
C TYR A 166 1.65 7.80 3.36
N ILE A 167 1.74 9.13 3.34
CA ILE A 167 1.88 9.91 2.10
C ILE A 167 3.26 10.56 2.01
N LEU A 168 3.90 10.38 0.85
CA LEU A 168 5.03 11.15 0.37
C LEU A 168 4.54 12.09 -0.74
N THR A 169 4.90 13.37 -0.67
CA THR A 169 4.61 14.36 -1.72
C THR A 169 5.84 15.21 -2.01
N ARG A 170 5.89 15.79 -3.22
CA ARG A 170 6.84 16.86 -3.57
C ARG A 170 6.48 18.19 -2.92
N ARG A 171 5.18 18.38 -2.66
CA ARG A 171 4.56 19.60 -2.15
C ARG A 171 3.73 19.25 -0.90
N PRO A 172 4.09 19.75 0.29
CA PRO A 172 3.36 19.44 1.53
C PRO A 172 1.87 19.82 1.48
N GLU A 173 1.53 20.86 0.74
CA GLU A 173 0.16 21.36 0.54
C GLU A 173 -0.75 20.40 -0.24
N ASP A 174 -0.20 19.36 -0.88
CA ASP A 174 -0.99 18.34 -1.58
C ASP A 174 -1.52 17.25 -0.64
N ILE A 175 -0.94 17.11 0.55
CA ILE A 175 -1.33 16.09 1.53
C ILE A 175 -2.80 16.23 1.94
N PRO A 176 -3.31 17.41 2.36
CA PRO A 176 -4.72 17.55 2.75
C PRO A 176 -5.69 17.21 1.61
N HIS A 177 -5.32 17.55 0.37
CA HIS A 177 -6.14 17.23 -0.79
C HIS A 177 -6.21 15.72 -1.04
N LEU A 178 -5.07 15.01 -1.01
CA LEU A 178 -5.02 13.56 -1.15
C LEU A 178 -5.80 12.85 -0.05
N LEU A 179 -5.60 13.24 1.21
CA LEU A 179 -6.34 12.68 2.36
C LEU A 179 -7.86 12.87 2.21
N SER A 180 -8.29 14.05 1.74
CA SER A 180 -9.69 14.35 1.51
C SER A 180 -10.30 13.49 0.38
N VAL A 181 -9.60 13.34 -0.75
CA VAL A 181 -10.08 12.56 -1.90
C VAL A 181 -10.20 11.07 -1.56
N PHE A 182 -9.21 10.53 -0.85
CA PHE A 182 -9.17 9.12 -0.46
C PHE A 182 -9.89 8.83 0.87
N GLY A 183 -10.49 9.83 1.52
CA GLY A 183 -11.26 9.67 2.74
C GLY A 183 -10.48 8.98 3.88
N ALA A 184 -9.22 9.35 4.08
CA ALA A 184 -8.33 8.69 5.05
C ALA A 184 -7.59 9.67 5.96
N SER A 185 -6.96 9.14 7.00
CA SER A 185 -6.04 9.86 7.89
C SER A 185 -4.57 9.55 7.58
N GLN A 186 -3.65 10.45 7.95
CA GLN A 186 -2.21 10.18 7.88
C GLN A 186 -1.80 9.22 9.00
N SER A 187 -0.96 8.24 8.69
CA SER A 187 -0.47 7.23 9.65
C SER A 187 0.96 6.81 9.36
N ASN A 188 1.73 6.57 10.43
CA ASN A 188 3.10 6.07 10.34
C ASN A 188 3.17 4.54 10.44
N ARG A 189 2.05 3.82 10.47
CA ARG A 189 2.07 2.36 10.64
C ARG A 189 2.73 1.61 9.49
N PHE A 190 2.82 2.22 8.32
CA PHE A 190 3.43 1.65 7.11
C PHE A 190 4.94 1.82 7.04
N VAL A 191 5.52 2.61 7.94
CA VAL A 191 6.95 2.91 7.94
C VAL A 191 7.58 2.63 9.31
N PHE A 192 8.90 2.52 9.31
CA PHE A 192 9.72 2.48 10.51
C PHE A 192 11.01 3.26 10.30
N ASP A 193 11.62 3.72 11.39
CA ASP A 193 12.94 4.34 11.36
C ASP A 193 13.96 3.37 11.96
N ARG A 194 14.93 2.90 11.17
CA ARG A 194 16.03 2.03 11.64
C ARG A 194 16.81 2.63 12.81
N ARG A 195 16.88 3.96 12.95
CA ARG A 195 17.55 4.63 14.06
C ARG A 195 16.82 4.44 15.39
N THR A 196 15.51 4.26 15.35
CA THR A 196 14.66 4.06 16.54
C THR A 196 14.33 2.60 16.78
N CYS A 197 14.42 1.76 15.74
CA CYS A 197 14.32 0.31 15.82
C CYS A 197 15.61 -0.26 16.46
N ARG A 198 15.66 -0.31 17.79
CA ARG A 198 16.68 -1.12 18.48
C ARG A 198 16.44 -2.60 18.16
N PRO A 199 17.47 -3.39 17.83
CA PRO A 199 17.36 -4.84 17.91
C PRO A 199 16.92 -5.16 19.33
N GLN A 200 15.82 -5.88 19.49
CA GLN A 200 15.55 -6.52 20.78
C GLN A 200 16.73 -7.45 21.02
N THR A 201 17.60 -7.08 21.96
CA THR A 201 18.58 -8.00 22.54
C THR A 201 17.80 -9.25 22.92
N GLN A 202 18.16 -10.39 22.33
CA GLN A 202 17.63 -11.69 22.74
C GLN A 202 17.66 -11.74 24.27
N PRO A 203 16.55 -12.08 24.95
CA PRO A 203 16.60 -12.30 26.37
C PRO A 203 17.68 -13.35 26.62
N SER A 204 18.61 -13.03 27.52
CA SER A 204 19.61 -13.97 27.97
C SER A 204 18.90 -15.27 28.40
N LYS A 205 19.51 -16.42 28.14
CA LYS A 205 18.93 -17.75 28.44
C LYS A 205 18.48 -17.95 29.90
N SER A 206 18.78 -17.02 30.80
CA SER A 206 18.36 -17.02 32.20
C SER A 206 17.03 -16.31 32.50
N GLU A 207 16.41 -15.59 31.56
CA GLU A 207 15.14 -14.86 31.77
C GLU A 207 13.90 -15.55 31.17
N ALA A 208 14.00 -16.83 30.80
CA ALA A 208 12.90 -17.57 30.17
C ALA A 208 11.79 -18.01 31.14
N VAL A 209 11.80 -17.62 32.42
CA VAL A 209 10.76 -18.05 33.38
C VAL A 209 10.42 -16.90 34.32
N ARG A 210 9.54 -16.00 33.89
CA ARG A 210 8.52 -15.28 34.69
C ARG A 210 7.96 -14.12 33.86
N ILE A 211 6.90 -14.39 33.10
CA ILE A 211 5.89 -13.38 32.82
C ILE A 211 4.62 -13.88 33.50
N THR A 212 4.41 -13.38 34.71
CA THR A 212 3.18 -13.55 35.48
C THR A 212 2.06 -12.78 34.78
N CYS A 213 0.96 -13.48 34.49
CA CYS A 213 -0.29 -12.87 34.05
C CYS A 213 -0.90 -12.06 35.20
N ASP A 214 -0.66 -10.75 35.25
CA ASP A 214 -1.45 -9.81 36.05
C ASP A 214 -2.22 -8.85 35.15
N LYS A 215 -3.25 -9.40 34.49
CA LYS A 215 -4.51 -8.72 34.16
C LYS A 215 -5.44 -9.76 33.54
N PHE A 216 -6.68 -9.77 34.03
CA PHE A 216 -7.73 -10.78 33.82
C PHE A 216 -7.65 -11.94 34.82
N GLY A 217 -8.29 -11.71 35.97
CA GLY A 217 -8.75 -12.81 36.80
C GLY A 217 -9.78 -13.63 36.03
N VAL A 218 -9.44 -14.89 35.73
CA VAL A 218 -10.38 -16.00 35.64
C VAL A 218 -9.67 -17.26 36.13
N THR A 219 -10.29 -17.92 37.10
CA THR A 219 -9.88 -19.17 37.73
C THR A 219 -10.11 -20.39 36.82
N SER A 220 -9.14 -21.31 36.86
CA SER A 220 -9.24 -22.78 36.72
C SER A 220 -9.81 -23.42 35.43
N GLY A 221 -9.06 -24.39 34.89
CA GLY A 221 -9.60 -25.53 34.14
C GLY A 221 -8.78 -25.96 32.92
N PHE A 222 -7.94 -26.99 33.07
CA PHE A 222 -7.22 -27.68 31.98
C PHE A 222 -8.18 -28.37 31.00
N SER A 223 -7.94 -28.27 29.68
CA SER A 223 -7.71 -29.41 28.75
C SER A 223 -7.63 -28.96 27.28
N ASP A 224 -6.50 -29.31 26.66
CA ASP A 224 -6.22 -29.58 25.24
C ASP A 224 -6.50 -28.57 24.11
N LEU A 225 -5.40 -28.32 23.36
CA LEU A 225 -5.30 -28.03 21.93
C LEU A 225 -6.14 -26.88 21.36
N LYS A 226 -5.47 -25.75 21.09
CA LYS A 226 -5.74 -24.88 19.92
C LYS A 226 -4.65 -23.84 19.70
N ASN A 227 -4.12 -23.82 18.48
CA ASN A 227 -3.54 -22.69 17.75
C ASN A 227 -3.37 -21.38 18.53
N CYS A 228 -2.13 -21.09 18.96
CA CYS A 228 -1.71 -19.70 19.15
C CYS A 228 -1.45 -19.07 17.78
N LEU A 229 -2.53 -18.66 17.13
CA LEU A 229 -2.50 -17.49 16.26
C LEU A 229 -2.15 -16.30 17.15
N VAL A 230 -0.93 -15.79 17.00
CA VAL A 230 -0.60 -14.46 17.50
C VAL A 230 -1.26 -13.46 16.56
N THR A 231 -2.49 -13.07 16.89
CA THR A 231 -2.98 -11.73 16.55
C THR A 231 -2.13 -10.72 17.34
N TYR A 232 -1.59 -9.73 16.62
CA TYR A 232 -0.68 -8.68 17.11
C TYR A 232 -1.17 -7.97 18.37
#